data_AF-H8GKJ8-F1
#
_entry.id   AF-H8GKJ8-F1
#
_cell.length_a   1.000
_cell.length_b   1.000
_cell.length_c   1.000
_cell.angle_alpha   90.00
_cell.angle_beta   90.00
_cell.angle_gamma   90.00
#
_symmetry.space_group_name_H-M   'P 1'
#
loop_
_entity.id
_entity.type
_entity.pdbx_description
1 polymer ?
#
loop_
_entity_poly.entity_id
_entity_poly.type
_entity_poly.pdbx_seq_one_letter_code
_entity_poly.pdbx_strand_id
1 'polypeptide(L)'
;MNKSYLLPSKWFNNVKSKFNYINFFKIKASIIEQQNTAEELSMAAIMRDAEKKGFVVHKLDSSLIVSIKKPSDSHFNAKTQNLESLSLSSTPSDGWVVPDRLLNLRQFIKNAPQVYRDRTYPFNLGFIDGVEIKGVCKFVKTPERKIFINPHFFGLENYSVQWLHDMNIVPGPTNTHQLSQDLFCQVQSRVAKMQKTNIALLAAATLPTVGEEALKIASDVNAWLFINDDLLDSRNSDINKNKQLVSEIFDEYLKAIKGEDYALPSNLPDNKGSIILGLLNGLQNIGERLREIVEPSLTKYIYEGFLKYKNGCVTEAGTRTKQADLAEGKSGIDLQISLSLLNATRHHAGSVDFVLEIAFALQNISLTQKEREILEDNHLFRLGKDHICYFNDVLSGSKEKNEGLHENLVLHYMEINPELTFKAAVDAVMKEVNTCAAEFQIKKQEAIICLKASGEEREKPVDIAPLSTAIESIENWIEGHVIWEVLSVEGRHPKLLDTRLKETFV
;
A
#
# COMPACT_ATOMS: atom_id res chain seq x y z
N MET A 1 -44.07 1.27 35.61
CA MET A 1 -43.74 2.50 34.87
C MET A 1 -42.90 2.12 33.67
N ASN A 2 -43.54 1.86 32.52
CA ASN A 2 -42.87 1.59 31.25
C ASN A 2 -43.05 2.82 30.37
N LYS A 3 -41.94 3.47 29.96
CA LYS A 3 -41.96 4.58 29.00
C LYS A 3 -41.62 4.05 27.62
N SER A 4 -42.62 3.96 26.77
CA SER A 4 -42.51 3.79 25.33
C SER A 4 -42.31 5.16 24.69
N TYR A 5 -41.27 5.33 23.87
CA TYR A 5 -41.11 6.52 23.03
C TYR A 5 -41.58 6.21 21.60
N LEU A 6 -42.64 6.90 21.19
CA LEU A 6 -43.13 6.98 19.81
C LEU A 6 -42.25 7.96 19.03
N LEU A 7 -41.71 7.54 17.88
CA LEU A 7 -41.05 8.43 16.93
C LEU A 7 -42.07 8.95 15.88
N PRO A 8 -42.01 10.24 15.47
CA PRO A 8 -42.98 10.81 14.54
C PRO A 8 -42.81 10.38 13.08
N SER A 9 -43.94 10.11 12.42
CA SER A 9 -44.14 9.58 11.07
C SER A 9 -43.96 10.58 9.92
N LYS A 10 -42.91 11.40 9.93
CA LYS A 10 -42.59 12.28 8.79
C LYS A 10 -41.12 12.18 8.43
N TRP A 11 -40.72 11.15 7.68
CA TRP A 11 -39.46 11.12 6.91
C TRP A 11 -39.43 10.06 5.80
N PHE A 12 -40.60 9.59 5.35
CA PHE A 12 -40.74 8.57 4.30
C PHE A 12 -41.31 9.17 3.01
N ASN A 13 -40.55 10.02 2.30
CA ASN A 13 -40.94 10.39 0.93
C ASN A 13 -39.78 10.82 0.01
N ASN A 14 -38.51 10.48 0.27
CA ASN A 14 -37.43 10.88 -0.64
C ASN A 14 -36.32 9.85 -0.90
N VAL A 15 -36.65 8.55 -0.91
CA VAL A 15 -35.70 7.48 -1.29
C VAL A 15 -36.38 6.46 -2.20
N LYS A 16 -36.68 6.86 -3.45
CA LYS A 16 -37.22 5.94 -4.46
C LYS A 16 -36.43 5.87 -5.78
N SER A 17 -35.22 6.44 -5.84
CA SER A 17 -34.39 6.44 -7.07
C SER A 17 -33.05 5.70 -6.98
N LYS A 18 -32.77 4.93 -5.92
CA LYS A 18 -31.49 4.22 -5.77
C LYS A 18 -31.64 2.78 -5.27
N PHE A 19 -32.30 1.90 -6.01
CA PHE A 19 -32.18 0.44 -5.79
C PHE A 19 -32.42 -0.35 -7.09
N ASN A 20 -31.42 -0.41 -7.96
CA ASN A 20 -31.38 -1.37 -9.08
C ASN A 20 -30.31 -2.48 -8.93
N TYR A 21 -29.44 -2.41 -7.91
CA TYR A 21 -28.37 -3.40 -7.73
C TYR A 21 -28.74 -4.60 -6.85
N ILE A 22 -29.78 -4.50 -6.01
CA ILE A 22 -30.17 -5.60 -5.09
C ILE A 22 -30.90 -6.73 -5.80
N ASN A 23 -31.60 -6.46 -6.91
CA ASN A 23 -32.36 -7.50 -7.62
C ASN A 23 -31.47 -8.48 -8.40
N PHE A 24 -30.23 -8.09 -8.76
CA PHE A 24 -29.31 -8.95 -9.50
C PHE A 24 -28.77 -10.10 -8.62
N PHE A 25 -28.57 -9.85 -7.32
CA PHE A 25 -28.07 -10.87 -6.38
C PHE A 25 -29.14 -11.88 -5.96
N LYS A 26 -30.41 -11.47 -5.86
CA LYS A 26 -31.51 -12.40 -5.50
C LYS A 26 -31.77 -13.47 -6.57
N ILE A 27 -31.60 -13.12 -7.84
CA ILE A 27 -31.81 -14.06 -8.96
C ILE A 27 -30.72 -15.15 -8.97
N LYS A 28 -29.47 -14.81 -8.64
CA LYS A 28 -28.37 -15.77 -8.61
C LYS A 28 -28.50 -16.81 -7.49
N ALA A 29 -29.03 -16.40 -6.32
CA ALA A 29 -29.22 -17.28 -5.18
C ALA A 29 -30.37 -18.30 -5.38
N SER A 30 -31.48 -17.90 -6.00
CA SER A 30 -32.62 -18.82 -6.24
C SER A 30 -32.36 -19.86 -7.33
N ILE A 31 -31.40 -19.62 -8.22
CA ILE A 31 -31.09 -20.52 -9.34
C ILE A 31 -30.14 -21.65 -8.90
N ILE A 32 -29.35 -21.44 -7.84
CA ILE A 32 -28.35 -22.41 -7.37
C ILE A 32 -29.00 -23.55 -6.54
N GLU A 33 -30.24 -23.40 -6.09
CA GLU A 33 -30.91 -24.39 -5.23
C GLU A 33 -31.64 -25.52 -5.97
N GLN A 34 -31.63 -25.57 -7.31
CA GLN A 34 -32.27 -26.67 -8.05
C GLN A 34 -31.43 -27.12 -9.24
N GLN A 35 -30.67 -28.21 -9.05
CA GLN A 35 -30.11 -28.96 -10.17
C GLN A 35 -30.41 -30.46 -10.02
N ASN A 36 -31.09 -31.01 -11.03
CA ASN A 36 -30.47 -31.90 -12.00
C ASN A 36 -31.40 -32.03 -13.23
N THR A 37 -30.82 -31.98 -14.44
CA THR A 37 -31.41 -32.21 -15.78
C THR A 37 -32.07 -31.06 -16.58
N ALA A 38 -31.71 -29.77 -16.37
CA ALA A 38 -32.36 -28.65 -17.08
C ALA A 38 -31.42 -27.58 -17.69
N GLU A 39 -30.16 -27.88 -18.05
CA GLU A 39 -29.21 -26.84 -18.47
C GLU A 39 -29.50 -26.25 -19.87
N GLU A 40 -29.98 -27.04 -20.84
CA GLU A 40 -30.27 -26.49 -22.19
C GLU A 40 -31.62 -25.75 -22.28
N LEU A 41 -32.63 -26.19 -21.51
CA LEU A 41 -33.93 -25.51 -21.41
C LEU A 41 -33.84 -24.18 -20.64
N SER A 42 -32.90 -24.08 -19.69
CA SER A 42 -32.59 -22.87 -18.92
C SER A 42 -32.00 -21.77 -19.79
N MET A 43 -31.00 -22.08 -20.62
CA MET A 43 -30.34 -21.08 -21.47
C MET A 43 -31.29 -20.42 -22.47
N ALA A 44 -32.13 -21.23 -23.14
CA ALA A 44 -33.08 -20.71 -24.11
C ALA A 44 -34.20 -19.85 -23.48
N ALA A 45 -34.49 -20.04 -22.20
CA ALA A 45 -35.43 -19.19 -21.46
C ALA A 45 -34.79 -17.86 -21.07
N ILE A 46 -33.53 -17.88 -20.62
CA ILE A 46 -32.76 -16.68 -20.27
C ILE A 46 -32.53 -15.79 -21.50
N MET A 47 -32.18 -16.38 -22.64
CA MET A 47 -32.01 -15.64 -23.90
C MET A 47 -33.30 -14.95 -24.33
N ARG A 48 -34.44 -15.66 -24.27
CA ARG A 48 -35.75 -15.10 -24.63
C ARG A 48 -36.21 -13.98 -23.68
N ASP A 49 -35.90 -14.06 -22.39
CA ASP A 49 -36.24 -13.01 -21.43
C ASP A 49 -35.36 -11.76 -21.61
N ALA A 50 -34.06 -11.94 -21.92
CA ALA A 50 -33.15 -10.84 -22.23
C ALA A 50 -33.54 -10.12 -23.53
N GLU A 51 -33.87 -10.86 -24.60
CA GLU A 51 -34.34 -10.27 -25.85
C GLU A 51 -35.67 -9.51 -25.67
N LYS A 52 -36.62 -10.06 -24.89
CA LYS A 52 -37.88 -9.37 -24.54
C LYS A 52 -37.65 -8.05 -23.81
N LYS A 53 -36.55 -7.93 -23.07
CA LYS A 53 -36.16 -6.72 -22.32
C LYS A 53 -35.29 -5.76 -23.13
N GLY A 54 -35.12 -6.01 -24.44
CA GLY A 54 -34.44 -5.09 -25.37
C GLY A 54 -32.91 -5.24 -25.41
N PHE A 55 -32.38 -6.32 -24.83
CA PHE A 55 -30.96 -6.63 -24.91
C PHE A 55 -30.64 -7.40 -26.21
N VAL A 56 -29.45 -7.19 -26.76
CA VAL A 56 -28.91 -8.01 -27.85
C VAL A 56 -28.05 -9.10 -27.22
N VAL A 57 -28.37 -10.35 -27.53
CA VAL A 57 -27.70 -11.51 -26.97
C VAL A 57 -26.84 -12.16 -28.06
N HIS A 58 -25.54 -12.26 -27.81
CA HIS A 58 -24.60 -12.97 -28.69
C HIS A 58 -24.20 -14.28 -28.02
N LYS A 59 -24.35 -15.39 -28.74
CA LYS A 59 -23.84 -16.70 -28.32
C LYS A 59 -22.47 -16.91 -28.95
N LEU A 60 -21.44 -17.10 -28.12
CA LEU A 60 -20.09 -17.44 -28.52
C LEU A 60 -19.69 -18.72 -27.77
N ASP A 61 -19.64 -19.83 -28.50
CA ASP A 61 -19.38 -21.18 -27.99
C ASP A 61 -20.24 -21.53 -26.76
N SER A 62 -19.60 -21.65 -25.59
CA SER A 62 -20.21 -21.97 -24.29
C SER A 62 -20.59 -20.74 -23.45
N SER A 63 -20.49 -19.53 -24.01
CA SER A 63 -20.70 -18.26 -23.30
C SER A 63 -21.73 -17.35 -23.96
N LEU A 64 -22.38 -16.53 -23.13
CA LEU A 64 -23.40 -15.56 -23.55
C LEU A 64 -22.92 -14.14 -23.23
N ILE A 65 -22.85 -13.30 -24.26
CA ILE A 65 -22.57 -11.88 -24.11
C ILE A 65 -23.88 -11.12 -24.33
N VAL A 66 -24.33 -10.39 -23.31
CA VAL A 66 -25.56 -9.59 -23.34
C VAL A 66 -25.17 -8.12 -23.41
N SER A 67 -25.56 -7.43 -24.48
CA SER A 67 -25.30 -6.00 -24.66
C SER A 67 -26.60 -5.19 -24.68
N ILE A 68 -26.53 -3.94 -24.21
CA ILE A 68 -27.65 -3.00 -24.25
C ILE A 68 -27.64 -2.34 -25.63
N LYS A 69 -28.76 -2.44 -26.36
CA LYS A 69 -28.94 -1.72 -27.61
C LYS A 69 -29.02 -0.22 -27.29
N LYS A 70 -27.99 0.56 -27.63
CA LYS A 70 -28.08 2.03 -27.60
C LYS A 70 -29.22 2.48 -28.53
N PRO A 71 -30.06 3.46 -28.14
CA PRO A 71 -30.97 4.10 -29.08
C PRO A 71 -30.13 4.68 -30.22
N SER A 72 -30.51 4.36 -31.45
CA SER A 72 -29.84 4.83 -32.66
C SER A 72 -30.02 6.34 -32.82
N ASP A 73 -28.94 7.11 -32.71
CA ASP A 73 -28.82 8.34 -33.48
C ASP A 73 -28.30 7.96 -34.86
N SER A 74 -29.16 8.21 -35.85
CA SER A 74 -28.89 8.12 -37.27
C SER A 74 -27.73 9.04 -37.68
N HIS A 75 -26.87 8.50 -38.56
CA HIS A 75 -25.81 9.16 -39.32
C HIS A 75 -24.47 9.41 -38.60
N PHE A 76 -23.53 8.47 -38.76
CA PHE A 76 -22.14 8.86 -38.95
C PHE A 76 -21.42 7.89 -39.90
N ASN A 77 -20.91 8.44 -40.99
CA ASN A 77 -20.24 7.73 -42.08
C ASN A 77 -18.84 7.26 -41.65
N ALA A 78 -18.53 6.03 -42.04
CA ALA A 78 -17.22 5.40 -41.85
C ALA A 78 -16.13 6.10 -42.68
N LYS A 79 -15.01 6.45 -42.02
CA LYS A 79 -13.69 6.47 -42.64
C LYS A 79 -12.70 5.80 -41.70
N THR A 80 -12.35 4.58 -42.08
CA THR A 80 -11.24 3.76 -41.59
C THR A 80 -9.90 4.48 -41.82
N GLN A 81 -9.13 4.67 -40.75
CA GLN A 81 -7.68 4.84 -40.84
C GLN A 81 -7.02 3.83 -39.91
N ASN A 82 -6.04 3.12 -40.48
CA ASN A 82 -5.24 2.07 -39.89
C ASN A 82 -4.53 2.56 -38.63
N LEU A 83 -4.71 1.84 -37.52
CA LEU A 83 -3.77 1.82 -36.40
C LEU A 83 -3.26 0.39 -36.29
N GLU A 84 -1.95 0.25 -36.48
CA GLU A 84 -1.20 -0.99 -36.38
C GLU A 84 -1.38 -1.61 -34.98
N SER A 85 -1.69 -2.90 -34.97
CA SER A 85 -1.93 -3.70 -33.78
C SER A 85 -0.64 -4.01 -33.03
N LEU A 86 -0.50 -3.48 -31.82
CA LEU A 86 0.30 -4.11 -30.77
C LEU A 86 -0.50 -5.31 -30.25
N SER A 87 -0.01 -6.52 -30.50
CA SER A 87 -0.60 -7.76 -30.01
C SER A 87 -0.44 -7.85 -28.48
N LEU A 88 -1.53 -7.60 -27.75
CA LEU A 88 -1.66 -8.01 -26.35
C LEU A 88 -1.91 -9.51 -26.33
N SER A 89 -0.98 -10.26 -25.76
CA SER A 89 -1.17 -11.68 -25.46
C SER A 89 -2.35 -11.85 -24.49
N SER A 90 -3.11 -12.92 -24.76
CA SER A 90 -4.29 -13.42 -24.03
C SER A 90 -4.46 -12.93 -22.59
N THR A 91 -5.49 -12.12 -22.36
CA THR A 91 -6.03 -11.83 -21.03
C THR A 91 -6.90 -13.02 -20.57
N PRO A 92 -6.84 -13.44 -19.29
CA PRO A 92 -7.76 -14.42 -18.74
C PRO A 92 -9.19 -13.85 -18.72
N SER A 93 -10.17 -14.67 -19.09
CA SER A 93 -11.58 -14.33 -19.31
C SER A 93 -12.41 -14.07 -18.04
N ASP A 94 -11.79 -13.78 -16.89
CA ASP A 94 -12.51 -13.59 -15.63
C ASP A 94 -12.67 -12.10 -15.32
N GLY A 95 -13.93 -11.67 -15.18
CA GLY A 95 -14.34 -10.26 -15.11
C GLY A 95 -13.85 -9.50 -13.87
N TRP A 96 -12.62 -8.98 -13.94
CA TRP A 96 -12.09 -8.01 -12.98
C TRP A 96 -12.27 -6.57 -13.49
N VAL A 97 -13.01 -5.77 -12.72
CA VAL A 97 -13.32 -4.35 -13.01
C VAL A 97 -12.15 -3.48 -12.54
N VAL A 98 -11.15 -3.31 -13.40
CA VAL A 98 -9.96 -2.45 -13.19
C VAL A 98 -9.70 -1.39 -14.30
N PRO A 99 -10.29 -1.43 -15.53
CA PRO A 99 -9.90 -0.51 -16.62
C PRO A 99 -10.01 1.00 -16.31
N ASP A 100 -11.09 1.46 -15.67
CA ASP A 100 -11.37 2.89 -15.54
C ASP A 100 -10.43 3.61 -14.56
N ARG A 101 -10.02 2.93 -13.48
CA ARG A 101 -9.12 3.51 -12.46
C ARG A 101 -7.73 3.78 -13.04
N LEU A 102 -7.20 2.81 -13.79
CA LEU A 102 -5.88 2.90 -14.42
C LEU A 102 -5.85 3.94 -15.55
N LEU A 103 -6.93 4.04 -16.32
CA LEU A 103 -7.07 5.05 -17.36
C LEU A 103 -7.10 6.47 -16.75
N ASN A 104 -7.85 6.64 -15.66
CA ASN A 104 -7.90 7.90 -14.93
C ASN A 104 -6.54 8.27 -14.32
N LEU A 105 -5.79 7.31 -13.78
CA LEU A 105 -4.46 7.58 -13.24
C LEU A 105 -3.46 7.97 -14.34
N ARG A 106 -3.47 7.30 -15.50
CA ARG A 106 -2.66 7.69 -16.67
C ARG A 106 -2.98 9.11 -17.12
N GLN A 107 -4.26 9.41 -17.26
CA GLN A 107 -4.72 10.72 -17.72
C GLN A 107 -4.40 11.80 -16.67
N PHE A 108 -4.51 11.46 -15.38
CA PHE A 108 -4.12 12.31 -14.28
C PHE A 108 -2.63 12.62 -14.30
N ILE A 109 -1.74 11.63 -14.45
CA ILE A 109 -0.29 11.86 -14.52
C ILE A 109 0.07 12.71 -15.75
N LYS A 110 -0.53 12.41 -16.90
CA LYS A 110 -0.30 13.15 -18.16
C LYS A 110 -0.75 14.60 -18.07
N ASN A 111 -1.88 14.84 -17.41
CA ASN A 111 -2.48 16.16 -17.25
C ASN A 111 -2.33 16.68 -15.82
N ALA A 112 -1.29 16.22 -15.10
CA ALA A 112 -1.16 16.47 -13.68
C ALA A 112 -1.29 17.99 -13.44
N PRO A 113 -2.24 18.40 -12.57
CA PRO A 113 -2.43 19.81 -12.26
C PRO A 113 -1.09 20.49 -11.97
N GLN A 114 -0.99 21.77 -12.31
CA GLN A 114 0.22 22.56 -12.09
C GLN A 114 0.78 22.39 -10.65
N VAL A 115 -0.10 22.20 -9.67
CA VAL A 115 0.23 21.92 -8.27
C VAL A 115 1.16 20.70 -8.11
N TYR A 116 0.93 19.60 -8.82
CA TYR A 116 1.82 18.43 -8.82
C TYR A 116 3.12 18.69 -9.59
N ARG A 117 3.09 19.53 -10.63
CA ARG A 117 4.32 19.97 -11.33
C ARG A 117 5.19 20.86 -10.45
N ASP A 118 4.58 21.54 -9.49
CA ASP A 118 5.25 22.31 -8.45
C ASP A 118 5.53 21.47 -7.20
N ARG A 119 5.43 20.14 -7.32
CA ARG A 119 5.69 19.13 -6.29
C ARG A 119 5.03 19.46 -4.94
N THR A 120 3.82 19.96 -5.06
CA THR A 120 2.95 20.33 -3.96
C THR A 120 1.80 19.33 -3.97
N TYR A 121 1.65 18.59 -2.89
CA TYR A 121 0.74 17.45 -2.80
C TYR A 121 -0.31 17.77 -1.74
N PRO A 122 -1.44 18.39 -2.12
CA PRO A 122 -2.53 18.66 -1.19
C PRO A 122 -3.17 17.36 -0.73
N PHE A 123 -3.60 17.32 0.53
CA PHE A 123 -4.29 16.17 1.11
C PHE A 123 -5.46 16.64 1.99
N ASN A 124 -6.47 15.79 2.14
CA ASN A 124 -7.65 16.05 2.95
C ASN A 124 -8.02 14.80 3.77
N LEU A 125 -7.97 14.90 5.10
CA LEU A 125 -8.37 13.78 5.99
C LEU A 125 -9.87 13.83 6.34
N GLY A 126 -10.59 14.84 5.83
CA GLY A 126 -12.00 15.09 6.13
C GLY A 126 -12.18 15.77 7.48
N PHE A 127 -13.36 15.59 8.09
CA PHE A 127 -13.68 16.16 9.39
C PHE A 127 -13.29 15.21 10.52
N ILE A 128 -12.49 15.69 11.47
CA ILE A 128 -12.08 15.02 12.69
C ILE A 128 -12.41 15.97 13.84
N ASP A 129 -13.15 15.49 14.85
CA ASP A 129 -13.62 16.31 15.98
C ASP A 129 -14.34 17.61 15.54
N GLY A 130 -15.09 17.52 14.43
CA GLY A 130 -15.84 18.65 13.86
C GLY A 130 -15.02 19.65 13.06
N VAL A 131 -13.70 19.45 12.94
CA VAL A 131 -12.78 20.33 12.20
C VAL A 131 -12.31 19.64 10.93
N GLU A 132 -12.37 20.35 9.80
CA GLU A 132 -11.81 19.86 8.55
C GLU A 132 -10.27 19.89 8.60
N ILE A 133 -9.65 18.74 8.38
CA ILE A 133 -8.19 18.58 8.40
C ILE A 133 -7.67 18.49 6.97
N LYS A 134 -7.03 19.57 6.52
CA LYS A 134 -6.37 19.67 5.22
C LYS A 134 -4.92 20.09 5.42
N GLY A 135 -4.06 19.65 4.53
CA GLY A 135 -2.67 20.03 4.53
C GLY A 135 -2.03 19.89 3.16
N VAL A 136 -0.73 20.14 3.14
CA VAL A 136 0.08 20.10 1.93
C VAL A 136 1.45 19.51 2.27
N CYS A 137 1.80 18.43 1.59
CA CYS A 137 3.17 17.93 1.57
C CYS A 137 3.91 18.59 0.39
N LYS A 138 5.11 19.12 0.64
CA LYS A 138 5.90 19.88 -0.34
C LYS A 138 7.26 19.23 -0.53
N PHE A 139 7.72 19.21 -1.77
CA PHE A 139 9.09 18.89 -2.11
C PHE A 139 9.76 20.10 -2.76
N VAL A 140 11.07 20.24 -2.55
CA VAL A 140 11.84 21.23 -3.29
C VAL A 140 11.88 20.81 -4.75
N LYS A 141 11.45 21.72 -5.63
CA LYS A 141 11.46 21.50 -7.07
C LYS A 141 12.89 21.49 -7.58
N THR A 142 13.32 20.34 -8.11
CA THR A 142 14.49 20.25 -8.97
C THR A 142 14.03 20.43 -10.42
N PRO A 143 14.49 21.47 -11.16
CA PRO A 143 13.94 21.83 -12.48
C PRO A 143 13.92 20.69 -13.51
N GLU A 144 14.83 19.73 -13.37
CA GLU A 144 15.04 18.65 -14.35
C GLU A 144 14.22 17.39 -14.04
N ARG A 145 13.68 17.24 -12.83
CA ARG A 145 13.08 15.99 -12.38
C ARG A 145 11.58 15.93 -12.66
N LYS A 146 11.19 15.08 -13.60
CA LYS A 146 9.78 14.75 -13.88
C LYS A 146 9.26 13.73 -12.85
N ILE A 147 7.97 13.81 -12.54
CA ILE A 147 7.29 12.71 -11.85
C ILE A 147 7.24 11.53 -12.83
N PHE A 148 7.77 10.38 -12.41
CA PHE A 148 7.80 9.18 -13.22
C PHE A 148 7.13 8.02 -12.46
N ILE A 149 6.21 7.33 -13.12
CA ILE A 149 5.65 6.07 -12.65
C ILE A 149 6.14 5.00 -13.61
N ASN A 150 6.63 3.90 -13.06
CA ASN A 150 7.15 2.80 -13.86
C ASN A 150 6.13 2.33 -14.91
N PRO A 151 6.49 2.20 -16.20
CA PRO A 151 5.56 1.81 -17.26
C PRO A 151 4.99 0.39 -17.08
N HIS A 152 5.66 -0.48 -16.33
CA HIS A 152 5.20 -1.84 -16.01
C HIS A 152 4.11 -1.89 -14.93
N PHE A 153 3.72 -0.75 -14.35
CA PHE A 153 2.61 -0.67 -13.40
C PHE A 153 1.31 -1.31 -13.94
N PHE A 154 1.06 -1.18 -15.24
CA PHE A 154 -0.15 -1.67 -15.89
C PHE A 154 -0.11 -3.19 -16.07
N GLY A 155 -0.67 -3.91 -15.11
CA GLY A 155 -0.67 -5.37 -15.03
C GLY A 155 -0.27 -5.88 -13.64
N LEU A 156 0.40 -5.02 -12.87
CA LEU A 156 0.97 -5.38 -11.58
C LEU A 156 -0.11 -5.56 -10.48
N GLU A 157 -1.23 -4.84 -10.56
CA GLU A 157 -2.33 -4.96 -9.58
C GLU A 157 -2.93 -6.38 -9.57
N ASN A 158 -3.23 -6.94 -10.74
CA ASN A 158 -3.76 -8.30 -10.85
C ASN A 158 -2.70 -9.33 -10.46
N TYR A 159 -1.44 -9.08 -10.85
CA TYR A 159 -0.33 -9.92 -10.49
C TYR A 159 -0.17 -10.04 -8.97
N SER A 160 -0.15 -8.93 -8.21
CA SER A 160 0.05 -8.99 -6.77
C SER A 160 -1.10 -9.69 -6.03
N VAL A 161 -2.34 -9.58 -6.51
CA VAL A 161 -3.45 -10.37 -5.95
C VAL A 161 -3.26 -11.86 -6.23
N GLN A 162 -2.85 -12.23 -7.44
CA GLN A 162 -2.54 -13.61 -7.78
C GLN A 162 -1.39 -14.15 -6.91
N TRP A 163 -0.32 -13.39 -6.74
CA TRP A 163 0.81 -13.76 -5.89
C TRP A 163 0.38 -14.04 -4.44
N LEU A 164 -0.50 -13.22 -3.86
CA LEU A 164 -1.05 -13.46 -2.53
C LEU A 164 -1.81 -14.79 -2.41
N HIS A 165 -2.48 -15.20 -3.48
CA HIS A 165 -3.17 -16.49 -3.56
C HIS A 165 -2.19 -17.65 -3.70
N ASP A 166 -1.21 -17.52 -4.59
CA ASP A 166 -0.21 -18.56 -4.85
C ASP A 166 0.62 -18.87 -3.61
N MET A 167 0.94 -17.84 -2.81
CA MET A 167 1.68 -18.00 -1.57
C MET A 167 0.81 -18.46 -0.38
N ASN A 168 -0.50 -18.63 -0.59
CA ASN A 168 -1.47 -18.97 0.46
C ASN A 168 -1.52 -17.95 1.61
N ILE A 169 -1.14 -16.69 1.35
CA ILE A 169 -1.36 -15.56 2.27
C ILE A 169 -2.86 -15.23 2.32
N VAL A 170 -3.50 -15.37 1.15
CA VAL A 170 -4.94 -15.30 0.96
C VAL A 170 -5.42 -16.63 0.37
N PRO A 171 -6.24 -17.42 1.07
CA PRO A 171 -6.86 -18.63 0.53
C PRO A 171 -7.41 -18.45 -0.89
N GLY A 172 -7.00 -19.34 -1.80
CA GLY A 172 -7.44 -19.33 -3.20
C GLY A 172 -8.93 -19.64 -3.37
N PRO A 173 -9.52 -19.25 -4.52
CA PRO A 173 -10.94 -19.47 -4.81
C PRO A 173 -11.34 -20.96 -4.84
N THR A 174 -10.41 -21.86 -5.17
CA THR A 174 -10.66 -23.31 -5.29
C THR A 174 -10.87 -24.02 -3.95
N ASN A 175 -10.44 -23.43 -2.84
CA ASN A 175 -10.64 -23.98 -1.49
C ASN A 175 -11.87 -23.40 -0.78
N THR A 176 -12.64 -22.52 -1.44
CA THR A 176 -13.74 -21.77 -0.80
C THR A 176 -14.91 -22.63 -0.36
N HIS A 177 -15.13 -23.79 -0.98
CA HIS A 177 -16.22 -24.70 -0.61
C HIS A 177 -16.08 -25.33 0.79
N GLN A 178 -14.90 -25.22 1.42
CA GLN A 178 -14.64 -25.72 2.78
C GLN A 178 -14.25 -24.64 3.79
N LEU A 179 -14.13 -23.37 3.37
CA LEU A 179 -13.87 -22.29 4.32
C LEU A 179 -15.12 -22.03 5.14
N SER A 180 -14.94 -21.82 6.45
CA SER A 180 -16.01 -21.23 7.24
C SER A 180 -16.37 -19.86 6.67
N GLN A 181 -17.63 -19.47 6.80
CA GLN A 181 -18.12 -18.17 6.30
C GLN A 181 -17.29 -17.01 6.85
N ASP A 182 -16.82 -17.10 8.10
CA ASP A 182 -15.96 -16.11 8.73
C ASP A 182 -14.59 -16.00 8.07
N LEU A 183 -13.98 -17.13 7.72
CA LEU A 183 -12.69 -17.15 7.03
C LEU A 183 -12.83 -16.56 5.63
N PHE A 184 -13.89 -16.91 4.90
CA PHE A 184 -14.18 -16.32 3.59
C PHE A 184 -14.34 -14.79 3.65
N CYS A 185 -15.06 -14.27 4.64
CA CYS A 185 -15.21 -12.83 4.85
C CYS A 185 -13.86 -12.15 5.15
N GLN A 186 -12.99 -12.78 5.95
CA GLN A 186 -11.65 -12.25 6.24
C GLN A 186 -10.78 -12.19 4.99
N VAL A 187 -10.82 -13.23 4.15
CA VAL A 187 -10.09 -13.29 2.88
C VAL A 187 -10.53 -12.18 1.94
N GLN A 188 -11.83 -12.05 1.71
CA GLN A 188 -12.36 -10.98 0.85
C GLN A 188 -12.01 -9.58 1.40
N SER A 189 -12.07 -9.40 2.71
CA SER A 189 -11.69 -8.15 3.36
C SER A 189 -10.22 -7.81 3.12
N ARG A 190 -9.30 -8.79 3.21
CA ARG A 190 -7.87 -8.59 2.93
C ARG A 190 -7.61 -8.26 1.47
N VAL A 191 -8.18 -9.02 0.53
CA VAL A 191 -8.03 -8.74 -0.91
C VAL A 191 -8.56 -7.35 -1.23
N ALA A 192 -9.76 -7.01 -0.74
CA ALA A 192 -10.35 -5.70 -0.95
C ALA A 192 -9.48 -4.59 -0.34
N LYS A 193 -8.88 -4.80 0.84
CA LYS A 193 -7.94 -3.87 1.45
C LYS A 193 -6.71 -3.69 0.57
N MET A 194 -6.09 -4.76 0.09
CA MET A 194 -4.91 -4.71 -0.78
C MET A 194 -5.17 -3.98 -2.10
N GLN A 195 -6.29 -4.29 -2.76
CA GLN A 195 -6.71 -3.61 -3.99
C GLN A 195 -6.96 -2.11 -3.78
N LYS A 196 -7.51 -1.75 -2.62
CA LYS A 196 -7.69 -0.34 -2.23
C LYS A 196 -6.34 0.34 -2.03
N THR A 197 -5.46 -0.28 -1.24
CA THR A 197 -4.13 0.20 -0.91
C THR A 197 -3.27 0.47 -2.15
N ASN A 198 -3.46 -0.26 -3.25
CA ASN A 198 -2.71 -0.08 -4.50
C ASN A 198 -1.18 -0.13 -4.29
N ILE A 199 -0.72 -1.25 -3.74
CA ILE A 199 0.71 -1.50 -3.50
C ILE A 199 1.54 -1.49 -4.80
N ALA A 200 0.93 -1.89 -5.92
CA ALA A 200 1.55 -1.79 -7.23
C ALA A 200 1.94 -0.34 -7.59
N LEU A 201 1.11 0.65 -7.23
CA LEU A 201 1.42 2.06 -7.44
C LEU A 201 2.58 2.51 -6.54
N LEU A 202 2.63 2.04 -5.29
CA LEU A 202 3.76 2.32 -4.40
C LEU A 202 5.07 1.85 -5.05
N ALA A 203 5.16 0.58 -5.43
CA ALA A 203 6.34 0.03 -6.08
C ALA A 203 6.71 0.80 -7.37
N ALA A 204 5.72 1.12 -8.21
CA ALA A 204 5.96 1.81 -9.48
C ALA A 204 6.38 3.27 -9.32
N ALA A 205 5.94 3.93 -8.25
CA ALA A 205 6.31 5.31 -7.94
C ALA A 205 7.68 5.41 -7.28
N THR A 206 8.08 4.40 -6.50
CA THR A 206 9.38 4.40 -5.80
C THR A 206 10.51 3.78 -6.62
N LEU A 207 10.19 2.93 -7.60
CA LEU A 207 11.15 2.32 -8.54
C LEU A 207 10.80 2.63 -9.99
N PRO A 208 10.96 3.90 -10.42
CA PRO A 208 10.50 4.33 -11.73
C PRO A 208 11.21 3.64 -12.92
N THR A 209 12.45 3.19 -12.74
CA THR A 209 13.33 2.80 -13.85
C THR A 209 13.67 1.30 -13.90
N VAL A 210 13.23 0.50 -12.92
CA VAL A 210 13.55 -0.93 -12.88
C VAL A 210 12.73 -1.73 -13.91
N GLY A 211 13.25 -2.89 -14.31
CA GLY A 211 12.54 -3.83 -15.18
C GLY A 211 11.32 -4.46 -14.49
N GLU A 212 10.46 -5.10 -15.29
CA GLU A 212 9.20 -5.70 -14.82
C GLU A 212 9.37 -6.65 -13.64
N GLU A 213 10.36 -7.54 -13.69
CA GLU A 213 10.56 -8.55 -12.64
C GLU A 213 11.00 -7.94 -11.30
N ALA A 214 11.92 -6.99 -11.35
CA ALA A 214 12.32 -6.20 -10.18
C ALA A 214 11.12 -5.44 -9.59
N LEU A 215 10.24 -4.90 -10.45
CA LEU A 215 9.04 -4.21 -10.00
C LEU A 215 8.02 -5.17 -9.34
N LYS A 216 7.88 -6.40 -9.86
CA LYS A 216 7.09 -7.46 -9.23
C LYS A 216 7.59 -7.80 -7.84
N ILE A 217 8.90 -8.04 -7.70
CA ILE A 217 9.52 -8.30 -6.39
C ILE A 217 9.23 -7.15 -5.42
N ALA A 218 9.43 -5.89 -5.84
CA ALA A 218 9.15 -4.74 -4.99
C ALA A 218 7.67 -4.64 -4.57
N SER A 219 6.74 -4.95 -5.48
CA SER A 219 5.31 -5.01 -5.16
C SER A 219 5.00 -6.09 -4.15
N ASP A 220 5.58 -7.28 -4.31
CA ASP A 220 5.38 -8.43 -3.43
C ASP A 220 5.97 -8.19 -2.03
N VAL A 221 7.16 -7.58 -1.96
CA VAL A 221 7.78 -7.14 -0.69
C VAL A 221 6.89 -6.15 0.04
N ASN A 222 6.39 -5.12 -0.63
CA ASN A 222 5.47 -4.18 -0.02
C ASN A 222 4.17 -4.87 0.39
N ALA A 223 3.63 -5.78 -0.41
CA ALA A 223 2.40 -6.50 -0.06
C ALA A 223 2.60 -7.37 1.19
N TRP A 224 3.74 -8.08 1.25
CA TRP A 224 4.16 -8.85 2.41
C TRP A 224 4.28 -7.98 3.66
N LEU A 225 4.95 -6.83 3.55
CA LEU A 225 5.15 -5.90 4.67
C LEU A 225 3.84 -5.40 5.24
N PHE A 226 2.89 -4.97 4.40
CA PHE A 226 1.60 -4.46 4.88
C PHE A 226 0.75 -5.54 5.55
N ILE A 227 0.81 -6.78 5.08
CA ILE A 227 0.07 -7.89 5.69
C ILE A 227 0.71 -8.31 7.02
N ASN A 228 2.04 -8.30 7.08
CA ASN A 228 2.78 -8.54 8.32
C ASN A 228 2.52 -7.42 9.34
N ASP A 229 2.55 -6.16 8.91
CA ASP A 229 2.21 -4.97 9.71
C ASP A 229 0.80 -5.10 10.29
N ASP A 230 -0.22 -5.39 9.47
CA ASP A 230 -1.59 -5.62 9.94
C ASP A 230 -1.71 -6.77 10.95
N LEU A 231 -0.93 -7.84 10.78
CA LEU A 231 -0.90 -8.97 11.71
C LEU A 231 -0.33 -8.55 13.07
N LEU A 232 0.73 -7.74 13.06
CA LEU A 232 1.39 -7.19 14.24
C LEU A 232 0.62 -6.03 14.86
N ASP A 233 -0.18 -5.27 14.12
CA ASP A 233 -0.89 -4.10 14.66
C ASP A 233 -2.30 -4.43 15.11
N SER A 234 -2.84 -5.59 14.74
CA SER A 234 -4.17 -5.97 15.15
C SER A 234 -4.30 -6.03 16.68
N ARG A 235 -5.11 -5.13 17.24
CA ARG A 235 -5.35 -4.95 18.69
C ARG A 235 -5.71 -6.24 19.44
N ASN A 236 -6.30 -7.19 18.73
CA ASN A 236 -6.74 -8.49 19.24
C ASN A 236 -5.75 -9.63 18.93
N SER A 237 -4.51 -9.33 18.57
CA SER A 237 -3.49 -10.34 18.30
C SER A 237 -2.60 -10.52 19.50
N ASP A 238 -2.58 -11.73 20.06
CA ASP A 238 -1.66 -12.09 21.14
C ASP A 238 -0.19 -12.03 20.70
N ILE A 239 0.07 -12.00 19.38
CA ILE A 239 1.41 -11.87 18.81
C ILE A 239 2.04 -10.53 19.22
N ASN A 240 1.28 -9.43 19.14
CA ASN A 240 1.87 -8.09 19.20
C ASN A 240 2.25 -7.60 20.59
N LYS A 241 1.85 -8.34 21.62
CA LYS A 241 2.23 -8.14 23.02
C LYS A 241 3.27 -9.16 23.48
N ASN A 242 3.66 -10.08 22.60
CA ASN A 242 4.63 -11.13 22.90
C ASN A 242 5.92 -10.88 22.12
N LYS A 243 6.81 -10.08 22.71
CA LYS A 243 8.14 -9.77 22.16
C LYS A 243 8.92 -11.01 21.72
N GLN A 244 8.85 -12.08 22.49
CA GLN A 244 9.58 -13.32 22.21
C GLN A 244 9.02 -14.02 20.96
N LEU A 245 7.69 -14.16 20.88
CA LEU A 245 7.02 -14.71 19.70
C LEU A 245 7.27 -13.87 18.45
N VAL A 246 7.24 -12.54 18.54
CA VAL A 246 7.60 -11.67 17.41
C VAL A 246 9.04 -11.95 16.96
N SER A 247 9.99 -12.05 17.90
CA SER A 247 11.38 -12.37 17.55
C SER A 247 11.49 -13.72 16.83
N GLU A 248 10.83 -14.76 17.35
CA GLU A 248 10.83 -16.12 16.78
C GLU A 248 10.23 -16.14 15.37
N ILE A 249 9.09 -15.48 15.14
CA ILE A 249 8.50 -15.34 13.81
C ILE A 249 9.49 -14.69 12.83
N PHE A 250 10.16 -13.61 13.23
CA PHE A 250 11.12 -12.92 12.38
C PHE A 250 12.41 -13.72 12.13
N ASP A 251 12.81 -14.61 13.05
CA ASP A 251 13.91 -15.54 12.80
C ASP A 251 13.54 -16.53 11.69
N GLU A 252 12.31 -17.03 11.68
CA GLU A 252 11.81 -17.91 10.61
C GLU A 252 11.64 -17.17 9.29
N TYR A 253 11.20 -15.90 9.32
CA TYR A 253 11.19 -15.05 8.13
C TYR A 253 12.58 -14.82 7.53
N LEU A 254 13.60 -14.62 8.38
CA LEU A 254 14.97 -14.45 7.93
C LEU A 254 15.52 -15.73 7.28
N LYS A 255 15.17 -16.91 7.81
CA LYS A 255 15.48 -18.19 7.17
C LYS A 255 14.79 -18.31 5.81
N ALA A 256 13.50 -18.01 5.74
CA ALA A 256 12.72 -18.09 4.51
C ALA A 256 13.31 -17.21 3.39
N ILE A 257 13.59 -15.93 3.64
CA ILE A 257 14.16 -15.04 2.61
C ILE A 257 15.58 -15.49 2.17
N LYS A 258 16.35 -16.14 3.04
CA LYS A 258 17.66 -16.73 2.70
C LYS A 258 17.56 -18.05 1.91
N GLY A 259 16.38 -18.64 1.82
CA GLY A 259 16.19 -19.97 1.24
C GLY A 259 16.63 -21.11 2.16
N GLU A 260 16.64 -20.86 3.47
CA GLU A 260 16.91 -21.87 4.50
C GLU A 260 15.58 -22.53 4.93
N ASP A 261 15.66 -23.75 5.49
CA ASP A 261 14.50 -24.42 6.06
C ASP A 261 13.91 -23.62 7.23
N TYR A 262 12.59 -23.42 7.22
CA TYR A 262 11.85 -22.72 8.26
C TYR A 262 10.71 -23.57 8.81
N ALA A 263 10.24 -23.22 10.00
CA ALA A 263 9.10 -23.84 10.65
C ALA A 263 8.18 -22.79 11.29
N LEU A 264 6.93 -23.18 11.57
CA LEU A 264 6.07 -22.34 12.40
C LEU A 264 6.56 -22.35 13.86
N PRO A 265 6.58 -21.20 14.55
CA PRO A 265 6.83 -21.15 15.99
C PRO A 265 5.83 -22.03 16.76
N SER A 266 6.32 -22.79 17.75
CA SER A 266 5.53 -23.79 18.49
C SER A 266 4.47 -23.20 19.41
N ASN A 267 4.63 -21.94 19.79
CA ASN A 267 3.76 -21.14 20.66
C ASN A 267 2.78 -20.25 19.86
N LEU A 268 2.64 -20.48 18.55
CA LEU A 268 1.79 -19.67 17.71
C LEU A 268 0.30 -19.97 17.95
N PRO A 269 -0.58 -18.97 18.04
CA PRO A 269 -2.02 -19.21 18.14
C PRO A 269 -2.56 -19.98 16.93
N ASP A 270 -3.42 -20.98 17.16
CA ASP A 270 -3.95 -21.88 16.12
C ASP A 270 -4.55 -21.14 14.92
N ASN A 271 -5.21 -20.00 15.16
CA ASN A 271 -5.86 -19.20 14.12
C ASN A 271 -4.90 -18.30 13.31
N LYS A 272 -3.61 -18.30 13.62
CA LYS A 272 -2.57 -17.51 12.93
C LYS A 272 -1.59 -18.35 12.12
N GLY A 273 -1.57 -19.67 12.34
CA GLY A 273 -0.64 -20.59 11.65
C GLY A 273 -0.67 -20.46 10.12
N SER A 274 -1.86 -20.43 9.52
CA SER A 274 -1.99 -20.41 8.06
C SER A 274 -1.48 -19.12 7.42
N ILE A 275 -1.74 -17.96 8.05
CA ILE A 275 -1.27 -16.67 7.51
C ILE A 275 0.24 -16.52 7.64
N ILE A 276 0.82 -16.94 8.77
CA ILE A 276 2.28 -16.87 8.96
C ILE A 276 2.99 -17.84 8.03
N LEU A 277 2.44 -19.04 7.82
CA LEU A 277 2.96 -19.96 6.82
C LEU A 277 2.92 -19.35 5.41
N GLY A 278 1.82 -18.67 5.05
CA GLY A 278 1.75 -17.96 3.78
C GLY A 278 2.78 -16.82 3.66
N LEU A 279 3.01 -16.08 4.74
CA LEU A 279 4.04 -15.04 4.79
C LEU A 279 5.46 -15.61 4.67
N LEU A 280 5.73 -16.79 5.26
CA LEU A 280 6.99 -17.52 5.10
C LEU A 280 7.20 -17.97 3.65
N ASN A 281 6.18 -18.58 3.03
CA ASN A 281 6.21 -18.97 1.62
C ASN A 281 6.46 -17.76 0.71
N GLY A 282 5.79 -16.64 0.99
CA GLY A 282 5.96 -15.39 0.25
C GLY A 282 7.39 -14.85 0.34
N LEU A 283 7.99 -14.83 1.53
CA LEU A 283 9.40 -14.41 1.67
C LEU A 283 10.38 -15.38 1.00
N GLN A 284 10.13 -16.68 1.06
CA GLN A 284 10.94 -17.65 0.34
C GLN A 284 10.90 -17.37 -1.17
N ASN A 285 9.72 -17.18 -1.74
CA ASN A 285 9.55 -16.85 -3.14
C ASN A 285 10.25 -15.53 -3.52
N ILE A 286 10.10 -14.48 -2.71
CA ILE A 286 10.81 -13.21 -2.87
C ILE A 286 12.32 -13.43 -2.84
N GLY A 287 12.82 -14.20 -1.87
CA GLY A 287 14.24 -14.50 -1.70
C GLY A 287 14.84 -15.27 -2.88
N GLU A 288 14.12 -16.27 -3.40
CA GLU A 288 14.51 -17.03 -4.59
C GLU A 288 14.68 -16.11 -5.80
N ARG A 289 13.68 -15.28 -6.07
CA ARG A 289 13.70 -14.34 -7.21
C ARG A 289 14.75 -13.24 -7.06
N LEU A 290 14.97 -12.75 -5.83
CA LEU A 290 16.08 -11.84 -5.54
C LEU A 290 17.42 -12.47 -5.90
N ARG A 291 17.67 -13.73 -5.52
CA ARG A 291 18.94 -14.43 -5.84
C ARG A 291 19.17 -14.63 -7.34
N GLU A 292 18.11 -14.64 -8.14
CA GLU A 292 18.22 -14.76 -9.60
C GLU A 292 18.68 -13.47 -10.28
N ILE A 293 18.32 -12.30 -9.73
CA ILE A 293 18.54 -11.00 -10.41
C ILE A 293 19.47 -10.05 -9.66
N VAL A 294 19.70 -10.26 -8.37
CA VAL A 294 20.51 -9.38 -7.51
C VAL A 294 21.91 -9.95 -7.34
N GLU A 295 22.90 -9.07 -7.45
CA GLU A 295 24.30 -9.41 -7.16
C GLU A 295 24.46 -9.98 -5.74
N PRO A 296 25.11 -11.15 -5.56
CA PRO A 296 25.26 -11.79 -4.24
C PRO A 296 25.85 -10.85 -3.17
N SER A 297 26.74 -9.94 -3.57
CA SER A 297 27.37 -8.96 -2.67
C SER A 297 26.39 -7.95 -2.05
N LEU A 298 25.23 -7.73 -2.67
CA LEU A 298 24.19 -6.80 -2.19
C LEU A 298 23.21 -7.47 -1.23
N THR A 299 23.06 -8.80 -1.29
CA THR A 299 22.10 -9.54 -0.44
C THR A 299 22.38 -9.39 1.05
N LYS A 300 23.65 -9.24 1.46
CA LYS A 300 24.01 -8.97 2.86
C LYS A 300 23.34 -7.71 3.41
N TYR A 301 23.21 -6.65 2.59
CA TYR A 301 22.61 -5.40 3.02
C TYR A 301 21.10 -5.50 3.12
N ILE A 302 20.47 -6.30 2.25
CA ILE A 302 19.05 -6.66 2.38
C ILE A 302 18.81 -7.33 3.75
N TYR A 303 19.66 -8.29 4.14
CA TYR A 303 19.53 -8.98 5.42
C TYR A 303 19.79 -8.06 6.62
N GLU A 304 20.76 -7.15 6.52
CA GLU A 304 20.99 -6.12 7.55
C GLU A 304 19.79 -5.19 7.71
N GLY A 305 19.19 -4.74 6.59
CA GLY A 305 17.94 -3.97 6.58
C GLY A 305 16.77 -4.75 7.21
N PHE A 306 16.64 -6.04 6.89
CA PHE A 306 15.64 -6.92 7.49
C PHE A 306 15.83 -7.08 9.00
N LEU A 307 17.08 -7.23 9.47
CA LEU A 307 17.39 -7.32 10.90
C LEU A 307 17.06 -6.02 11.65
N LYS A 308 17.29 -4.86 11.03
CA LYS A 308 16.82 -3.57 11.58
C LYS A 308 15.30 -3.57 11.71
N TYR A 309 14.57 -3.99 10.68
CA TYR A 309 13.10 -4.09 10.72
C TYR A 309 12.62 -5.03 11.84
N LYS A 310 13.19 -6.24 11.94
CA LYS A 310 12.96 -7.18 13.05
C LYS A 310 13.12 -6.49 14.41
N ASN A 311 14.25 -5.83 14.63
CA ASN A 311 14.56 -5.18 15.90
C ASN A 311 13.58 -4.05 16.22
N GLY A 312 13.13 -3.32 15.20
CA GLY A 312 12.04 -2.34 15.31
C GLY A 312 10.75 -2.97 15.83
N CYS A 313 10.22 -3.98 15.13
CA CYS A 313 8.97 -4.65 15.53
C CYS A 313 9.05 -5.33 16.91
N VAL A 314 10.20 -5.93 17.24
CA VAL A 314 10.45 -6.53 18.56
C VAL A 314 10.47 -5.46 19.67
N THR A 315 11.05 -4.30 19.38
CA THR A 315 11.04 -3.16 20.32
C THR A 315 9.63 -2.61 20.50
N GLU A 316 8.89 -2.45 19.40
CA GLU A 316 7.50 -2.00 19.40
C GLU A 316 6.59 -2.91 20.21
N ALA A 317 6.67 -4.23 20.00
CA ALA A 317 5.92 -5.20 20.79
C ALA A 317 6.24 -5.09 22.29
N GLY A 318 7.51 -4.88 22.65
CA GLY A 318 7.91 -4.64 24.03
C GLY A 318 7.36 -3.33 24.61
N THR A 319 7.27 -2.27 23.81
CA THR A 319 6.67 -1.00 24.20
C THR A 319 5.17 -1.12 24.43
N ARG A 320 4.45 -1.84 23.55
CA ARG A 320 3.01 -2.13 23.69
C ARG A 320 2.70 -2.85 24.99
N THR A 321 3.51 -3.84 25.37
CA THR A 321 3.35 -4.53 26.66
C THR A 321 3.51 -3.57 27.83
N LYS A 322 4.54 -2.70 27.81
CA LYS A 322 4.75 -1.70 28.86
C LYS A 322 3.63 -0.65 28.92
N GLN A 323 3.11 -0.22 27.78
CA GLN A 323 1.99 0.73 27.72
C GLN A 323 0.70 0.12 28.28
N ALA A 324 0.44 -1.17 28.03
CA ALA A 324 -0.67 -1.87 28.66
C ALA A 324 -0.53 -1.88 30.20
N ASP A 325 0.68 -2.13 30.70
CA ASP A 325 0.96 -2.06 32.15
C ASP A 325 0.77 -0.63 32.71
N LEU A 326 1.15 0.41 31.94
CA LEU A 326 0.96 1.81 32.31
C LEU A 326 -0.51 2.21 32.42
N ALA A 327 -1.33 1.81 31.45
CA ALA A 327 -2.77 2.07 31.46
C ALA A 327 -3.46 1.46 32.69
N GLU A 328 -2.88 0.41 33.26
CA GLU A 328 -3.30 -0.23 34.51
C GLU A 328 -2.70 0.41 35.77
N GLY A 329 -1.99 1.54 35.64
CA GLY A 329 -1.39 2.28 36.75
C GLY A 329 -0.13 1.65 37.34
N LYS A 330 0.54 0.73 36.62
CA LYS A 330 1.64 -0.08 37.16
C LYS A 330 3.03 0.54 37.02
N SER A 331 3.21 1.62 36.26
CA SER A 331 4.47 2.38 36.25
C SER A 331 4.25 3.85 35.86
N GLY A 332 5.25 4.70 36.09
CA GLY A 332 5.29 6.08 35.58
C GLY A 332 6.44 6.19 34.61
N ILE A 333 6.18 6.08 33.31
CA ILE A 333 7.20 6.38 32.30
C ILE A 333 7.20 7.88 32.07
N ASP A 334 8.40 8.46 32.08
CA ASP A 334 8.64 9.85 31.68
C ASP A 334 8.26 10.02 30.20
N LEU A 335 7.37 10.98 29.93
CA LEU A 335 6.88 11.31 28.60
C LEU A 335 8.02 11.61 27.60
N GLN A 336 9.16 12.15 28.06
CA GLN A 336 10.33 12.39 27.20
C GLN A 336 11.01 11.09 26.74
N ILE A 337 11.00 10.05 27.57
CA ILE A 337 11.53 8.73 27.21
C ILE A 337 10.63 8.12 26.12
N SER A 338 9.32 8.40 26.15
CA SER A 338 8.36 7.93 25.15
C SER A 338 8.65 8.47 23.74
N LEU A 339 9.00 9.77 23.58
CA LEU A 339 9.34 10.32 22.26
C LEU A 339 10.63 9.72 21.69
N SER A 340 11.66 9.57 22.53
CA SER A 340 12.92 8.95 22.13
C SER A 340 12.73 7.49 21.69
N LEU A 341 11.91 6.74 22.45
CA LEU A 341 11.53 5.38 22.09
C LEU A 341 10.69 5.35 20.81
N LEU A 342 9.74 6.26 20.63
CA LEU A 342 8.94 6.36 19.42
C LEU A 342 9.85 6.56 18.21
N ASN A 343 10.74 7.55 18.23
CA ASN A 343 11.62 7.83 17.10
C ASN A 343 12.59 6.67 16.83
N ALA A 344 13.20 6.09 17.87
CA ALA A 344 14.10 4.95 17.73
C ALA A 344 13.39 3.72 17.15
N THR A 345 12.13 3.50 17.53
CA THR A 345 11.33 2.35 17.07
C THR A 345 10.79 2.60 15.68
N ARG A 346 10.25 3.79 15.40
CA ARG A 346 9.54 4.13 14.15
C ARG A 346 10.45 4.08 12.93
N HIS A 347 11.72 4.48 13.06
CA HIS A 347 12.68 4.40 11.96
C HIS A 347 12.90 2.96 11.47
N HIS A 348 12.79 1.99 12.37
CA HIS A 348 13.07 0.60 12.08
C HIS A 348 11.79 -0.21 11.86
N ALA A 349 10.78 -0.05 12.72
CA ALA A 349 9.48 -0.71 12.60
C ALA A 349 8.68 -0.27 11.36
N GLY A 350 8.94 0.94 10.83
CA GLY A 350 8.37 1.38 9.55
C GLY A 350 8.91 0.64 8.31
N SER A 351 9.84 -0.30 8.47
CA SER A 351 10.46 -1.11 7.41
C SER A 351 11.28 -0.36 6.34
N VAL A 352 11.42 0.96 6.47
CA VAL A 352 12.06 1.80 5.44
C VAL A 352 13.51 1.38 5.17
N ASP A 353 14.27 1.00 6.20
CA ASP A 353 15.63 0.46 6.02
C ASP A 353 15.64 -0.79 5.12
N PHE A 354 14.69 -1.70 5.30
CA PHE A 354 14.60 -2.95 4.54
C PHE A 354 14.22 -2.70 3.07
N VAL A 355 13.19 -1.87 2.83
CA VAL A 355 12.74 -1.58 1.46
C VAL A 355 13.75 -0.73 0.67
N LEU A 356 14.52 0.14 1.32
CA LEU A 356 15.59 0.89 0.66
C LEU A 356 16.74 -0.01 0.23
N GLU A 357 17.18 -0.96 1.06
CA GLU A 357 18.24 -1.90 0.66
C GLU A 357 17.76 -2.82 -0.47
N ILE A 358 16.49 -3.26 -0.46
CA ILE A 358 15.89 -3.96 -1.61
C ILE A 358 15.88 -3.07 -2.85
N ALA A 359 15.46 -1.81 -2.73
CA ALA A 359 15.44 -0.87 -3.85
C ALA A 359 16.83 -0.66 -4.46
N PHE A 360 17.86 -0.57 -3.62
CA PHE A 360 19.25 -0.49 -4.08
C PHE A 360 19.67 -1.74 -4.82
N ALA A 361 19.36 -2.92 -4.27
CA ALA A 361 19.69 -4.19 -4.90
C ALA A 361 19.00 -4.37 -6.26
N LEU A 362 17.71 -4.03 -6.35
CA LEU A 362 16.91 -4.12 -7.57
C LEU A 362 17.34 -3.13 -8.67
N GLN A 363 18.00 -2.04 -8.29
CA GLN A 363 18.61 -1.06 -9.21
C GLN A 363 20.11 -1.32 -9.43
N ASN A 364 20.66 -2.41 -8.87
CA ASN A 364 22.08 -2.75 -8.90
C ASN A 364 23.01 -1.63 -8.37
N ILE A 365 22.57 -0.93 -7.32
CA ILE A 365 23.33 0.14 -6.68
C ILE A 365 24.31 -0.47 -5.68
N SER A 366 25.57 -0.58 -6.08
CA SER A 366 26.65 -1.04 -5.21
C SER A 366 27.43 0.13 -4.63
N LEU A 367 27.26 0.37 -3.33
CA LEU A 367 27.98 1.40 -2.58
C LEU A 367 29.19 0.81 -1.86
N THR A 368 30.32 1.51 -1.93
CA THR A 368 31.46 1.29 -1.04
C THR A 368 31.11 1.64 0.40
N GLN A 369 31.90 1.13 1.35
CA GLN A 369 31.75 1.49 2.76
C GLN A 369 31.81 3.01 2.98
N LYS A 370 32.72 3.70 2.27
CA LYS A 370 32.87 5.15 2.39
C LYS A 370 31.64 5.91 1.88
N GLU A 371 31.03 5.48 0.78
CA GLU A 371 29.81 6.10 0.26
C GLU A 371 28.63 5.87 1.21
N ARG A 372 28.52 4.69 1.82
CA ARG A 372 27.51 4.42 2.86
C ARG A 372 27.69 5.31 4.08
N GLU A 373 28.93 5.50 4.54
CA GLU A 373 29.27 6.46 5.60
C GLU A 373 28.86 7.88 5.22
N ILE A 374 29.14 8.31 3.98
CA ILE A 374 28.72 9.64 3.52
C ILE A 374 27.20 9.80 3.56
N LEU A 375 26.41 8.79 3.17
CA LEU A 375 24.96 8.84 3.27
C LEU A 375 24.49 8.95 4.73
N GLU A 376 25.13 8.24 5.65
CA GLU A 376 24.80 8.23 7.08
C GLU A 376 25.20 9.53 7.78
N ASP A 377 26.43 10.01 7.55
CA ASP A 377 26.98 11.25 8.11
C ASP A 377 26.20 12.48 7.63
N ASN A 378 25.66 12.44 6.41
CA ASN A 378 24.76 13.47 5.88
C ASN A 378 23.29 13.22 6.22
N HIS A 379 23.00 12.22 7.05
CA HIS A 379 21.65 11.88 7.54
C HIS A 379 20.63 11.60 6.44
N LEU A 380 21.04 11.20 5.24
CA LEU A 380 20.14 11.05 4.09
C LEU A 380 19.16 9.88 4.28
N PHE A 381 19.64 8.77 4.84
CA PHE A 381 18.74 7.67 5.23
C PHE A 381 17.75 8.13 6.29
N ARG A 382 18.22 8.77 7.37
CA ARG A 382 17.35 9.27 8.44
C ARG A 382 16.28 10.22 7.89
N LEU A 383 16.65 11.24 7.13
CA LEU A 383 15.71 12.22 6.60
C LEU A 383 14.65 11.59 5.67
N GLY A 384 15.02 10.58 4.89
CA GLY A 384 14.06 9.82 4.09
C GLY A 384 13.09 9.02 4.93
N LYS A 385 13.59 8.35 5.98
CA LYS A 385 12.78 7.59 6.94
C LYS A 385 11.82 8.48 7.71
N ASP A 386 12.33 9.55 8.31
CA ASP A 386 11.58 10.54 9.08
C ASP A 386 10.43 11.09 8.22
N HIS A 387 10.71 11.49 6.98
CA HIS A 387 9.68 11.99 6.08
C HIS A 387 8.59 10.95 5.82
N ILE A 388 8.96 9.73 5.42
CA ILE A 388 7.99 8.67 5.08
C ILE A 388 7.13 8.32 6.29
N CYS A 389 7.74 8.08 7.44
CA CYS A 389 7.03 7.70 8.67
C CYS A 389 6.16 8.84 9.19
N TYR A 390 6.66 10.07 9.29
CA TYR A 390 5.88 11.20 9.81
C TYR A 390 4.71 11.57 8.88
N PHE A 391 4.90 11.44 7.57
CA PHE A 391 3.80 11.65 6.64
C PHE A 391 2.74 10.56 6.78
N ASN A 392 3.15 9.30 6.93
CA ASN A 392 2.20 8.22 7.22
C ASN A 392 1.45 8.47 8.53
N ASP A 393 2.13 8.90 9.60
CA ASP A 393 1.53 9.23 10.90
C ASP A 393 0.44 10.31 10.78
N VAL A 394 0.64 11.33 9.92
CA VAL A 394 -0.39 12.34 9.64
C VAL A 394 -1.62 11.72 9.00
N LEU A 395 -1.43 10.85 8.01
CA LEU A 395 -2.53 10.23 7.27
C LEU A 395 -3.26 9.17 8.08
N SER A 396 -2.53 8.41 8.90
CA SER A 396 -3.06 7.32 9.73
C SER A 396 -3.55 7.78 11.10
N GLY A 397 -3.16 8.96 11.58
CA GLY A 397 -3.41 9.40 12.95
C GLY A 397 -4.87 9.36 13.39
N SER A 398 -5.83 9.63 12.49
CA SER A 398 -7.26 9.51 12.83
C SER A 398 -7.70 8.06 13.05
N LYS A 399 -7.25 7.15 12.18
CA LYS A 399 -7.52 5.72 12.28
C LYS A 399 -6.91 5.17 13.56
N GLU A 400 -5.64 5.47 13.78
CA GLU A 400 -4.87 4.99 14.93
C GLU A 400 -5.41 5.53 16.26
N LYS A 401 -5.82 6.82 16.30
CA LYS A 401 -6.56 7.40 17.43
C LYS A 401 -7.82 6.61 17.78
N ASN A 402 -8.62 6.27 16.76
CA ASN A 402 -9.87 5.51 16.96
C ASN A 402 -9.62 4.06 17.40
N GLU A 403 -8.48 3.49 16.97
CA GLU A 403 -8.06 2.15 17.36
C GLU A 403 -7.43 2.11 18.76
N GLY A 404 -7.07 3.27 19.32
CA GLY A 404 -6.37 3.41 20.60
C GLY A 404 -4.91 2.99 20.50
N LEU A 405 -4.31 3.20 19.32
CA LEU A 405 -2.87 3.02 19.08
C LEU A 405 -2.17 4.32 19.48
N HIS A 406 -0.99 4.21 20.08
CA HIS A 406 -0.26 5.35 20.65
C HIS A 406 1.07 5.62 19.93
N GLU A 407 1.49 4.70 19.06
CA GLU A 407 2.74 4.73 18.30
C GLU A 407 2.65 5.60 17.03
N ASN A 408 2.16 6.83 17.21
CA ASN A 408 1.96 7.80 16.14
C ASN A 408 2.40 9.19 16.61
N LEU A 409 3.21 9.88 15.79
CA LEU A 409 3.76 11.18 16.18
C LEU A 409 2.69 12.26 16.42
N VAL A 410 1.58 12.27 15.66
CA VAL A 410 0.46 13.21 15.88
C VAL A 410 -0.17 12.97 17.25
N LEU A 411 -0.37 11.71 17.62
CA LEU A 411 -0.98 11.35 18.91
C LEU A 411 -0.03 11.66 20.05
N HIS A 412 1.25 11.39 19.86
CA HIS A 412 2.28 11.74 20.82
C HIS A 412 2.33 13.26 21.09
N TYR A 413 2.23 14.08 20.03
CA TYR A 413 2.13 15.54 20.17
C TYR A 413 0.93 16.00 21.02
N MET A 414 -0.20 15.28 20.93
CA MET A 414 -1.37 15.54 21.77
C MET A 414 -1.18 15.05 23.21
N GLU A 415 -0.47 13.94 23.42
CA GLU A 415 -0.17 13.41 24.75
C GLU A 415 0.75 14.34 25.54
N ILE A 416 1.79 14.88 24.90
CA ILE A 416 2.73 15.81 25.54
C ILE A 416 2.14 17.20 25.78
N ASN A 417 1.13 17.58 25.00
CA ASN A 417 0.43 18.84 25.14
C ASN A 417 -1.08 18.59 25.03
N PRO A 418 -1.76 18.26 26.15
CA PRO A 418 -3.18 17.92 26.14
C PRO A 418 -4.11 19.03 25.62
N GLU A 419 -3.63 20.29 25.60
CA GLU A 419 -4.36 21.44 25.04
C GLU A 419 -4.26 21.51 23.50
N LEU A 420 -3.39 20.69 22.89
CA LEU A 420 -3.18 20.65 21.44
C LEU A 420 -4.32 19.90 20.76
N THR A 421 -5.07 20.62 19.93
CA THR A 421 -6.08 20.00 19.07
C THR A 421 -5.44 19.04 18.06
N PHE A 422 -6.20 18.04 17.58
CA PHE A 422 -5.73 17.12 16.54
C PHE A 422 -5.23 17.85 15.28
N LYS A 423 -5.94 18.92 14.88
CA LYS A 423 -5.55 19.80 13.76
C LYS A 423 -4.18 20.44 13.99
N ALA A 424 -3.96 20.99 15.18
CA ALA A 424 -2.70 21.65 15.51
C ALA A 424 -1.53 20.66 15.61
N ALA A 425 -1.78 19.44 16.12
CA ALA A 425 -0.81 18.35 16.10
C ALA A 425 -0.45 17.93 14.66
N VAL A 426 -1.44 17.74 13.79
CA VAL A 426 -1.23 17.48 12.36
C VAL A 426 -0.42 18.60 11.69
N ASP A 427 -0.77 19.87 11.93
CA ASP A 427 -0.04 21.00 11.36
C ASP A 427 1.42 21.03 11.82
N ALA A 428 1.69 20.66 13.08
CA ALA A 428 3.04 20.60 13.62
C ALA A 428 3.86 19.45 13.01
N VAL A 429 3.31 18.24 12.92
CA VAL A 429 4.00 17.10 12.28
C VAL A 429 4.20 17.37 10.77
N MET A 430 3.24 17.99 10.09
CA MET A 430 3.42 18.38 8.68
C MET A 430 4.53 19.42 8.48
N LYS A 431 4.77 20.28 9.47
CA LYS A 431 5.93 21.18 9.43
C LYS A 431 7.23 20.39 9.48
N GLU A 432 7.31 19.33 10.29
CA GLU A 432 8.47 18.43 10.34
C GLU A 432 8.66 17.68 9.02
N VAL A 433 7.60 17.07 8.48
CA VAL A 433 7.63 16.39 7.15
C VAL A 433 8.24 17.30 6.07
N ASN A 434 7.73 18.54 5.96
CA ASN A 434 8.23 19.50 4.98
C ASN A 434 9.67 19.97 5.29
N THR A 435 10.07 20.01 6.56
CA THR A 435 11.45 20.33 6.97
C THR A 435 12.40 19.21 6.56
N CYS A 436 12.03 17.94 6.76
CA CYS A 436 12.81 16.79 6.31
C CYS A 436 13.04 16.83 4.79
N ALA A 437 12.00 17.13 4.00
CA ALA A 437 12.12 17.26 2.55
C ALA A 437 13.06 18.40 2.12
N ALA A 438 13.02 19.55 2.80
CA ALA A 438 13.90 20.67 2.51
C ALA A 438 15.37 20.37 2.92
N GLU A 439 15.57 19.80 4.11
CA GLU A 439 16.89 19.45 4.62
C GLU A 439 17.57 18.37 3.78
N PHE A 440 16.81 17.36 3.32
CA PHE A 440 17.31 16.32 2.42
C PHE A 440 17.95 16.92 1.15
N GLN A 441 17.39 18.00 0.63
CA GLN A 441 17.85 18.65 -0.60
C GLN A 441 19.14 19.44 -0.40
N ILE A 442 19.37 19.94 0.82
CA ILE A 442 20.64 20.55 1.21
C ILE A 442 21.68 19.43 1.41
N LYS A 443 21.33 18.43 2.22
CA LYS A 443 22.23 17.32 2.57
C LYS A 443 22.68 16.48 1.38
N LYS A 444 21.86 16.35 0.34
CA LYS A 444 22.29 15.65 -0.87
C LYS A 444 23.41 16.39 -1.62
N GLN A 445 23.38 17.73 -1.62
CA GLN A 445 24.46 18.52 -2.22
C GLN A 445 25.74 18.42 -1.39
N GLU A 446 25.61 18.49 -0.06
CA GLU A 446 26.73 18.30 0.88
C GLU A 446 27.38 16.93 0.70
N ALA A 447 26.61 15.85 0.61
CA ALA A 447 27.11 14.50 0.38
C ALA A 447 27.95 14.38 -0.91
N ILE A 448 27.48 14.97 -2.01
CA ILE A 448 28.22 14.98 -3.29
C ILE A 448 29.52 15.80 -3.18
N ILE A 449 29.51 16.93 -2.48
CA ILE A 449 30.71 17.75 -2.23
C ILE A 449 31.71 16.96 -1.38
N CYS A 450 31.26 16.30 -0.31
CA CYS A 450 32.11 15.46 0.55
C CYS A 450 32.78 14.32 -0.23
N LEU A 451 32.05 13.65 -1.11
CA LEU A 451 32.61 12.58 -1.93
C LEU A 451 33.70 13.11 -2.88
N LYS A 452 33.45 14.25 -3.55
CA LYS A 452 34.43 14.88 -4.43
C LYS A 452 35.71 15.27 -3.70
N ALA A 453 35.58 15.91 -2.53
CA ALA A 453 36.71 16.32 -1.71
C ALA A 453 37.55 15.11 -1.24
N SER A 454 36.91 13.97 -0.95
CA SER A 454 37.61 12.73 -0.53
C SER A 454 38.51 12.12 -1.61
N GLY A 455 38.36 12.56 -2.85
CA GLY A 455 39.14 12.11 -4.00
C GLY A 455 40.24 13.02 -4.46
N GLU A 456 40.36 14.23 -3.92
CA GLU A 456 41.36 15.21 -4.35
C GLU A 456 42.80 14.73 -4.08
N GLU A 457 42.98 13.73 -3.23
CA GLU A 457 44.27 13.06 -2.98
C GLU A 457 44.57 11.89 -3.94
N ARG A 458 43.68 11.55 -4.89
CA ARG A 458 43.82 10.40 -5.80
C ARG A 458 44.21 10.83 -7.20
N GLU A 459 45.03 10.01 -7.87
CA GLU A 459 45.38 10.19 -9.29
C GLU A 459 44.19 10.02 -10.27
N LYS A 460 43.06 9.46 -9.80
CA LYS A 460 41.86 9.22 -10.62
C LYS A 460 40.64 9.94 -10.03
N PRO A 461 39.79 10.55 -10.87
CA PRO A 461 38.56 11.19 -10.42
C PRO A 461 37.64 10.15 -9.75
N VAL A 462 36.98 10.57 -8.66
CA VAL A 462 36.01 9.73 -7.94
C VAL A 462 34.77 9.58 -8.80
N ASP A 463 34.35 8.35 -9.03
CA ASP A 463 33.06 8.07 -9.63
C ASP A 463 31.96 8.41 -8.62
N ILE A 464 31.16 9.43 -8.93
CA ILE A 464 30.04 9.88 -8.09
C ILE A 464 28.72 9.20 -8.48
N ALA A 465 28.70 8.41 -9.56
CA ALA A 465 27.46 7.84 -10.08
C ALA A 465 26.77 6.88 -9.10
N PRO A 466 27.47 5.97 -8.38
CA PRO A 466 26.81 5.09 -7.43
C PRO A 466 26.14 5.86 -6.29
N LEU A 467 26.85 6.80 -5.66
CA LEU A 467 26.29 7.65 -4.61
C LEU A 467 25.11 8.49 -5.12
N SER A 468 25.24 9.10 -6.30
CA SER A 468 24.17 9.92 -6.88
C SER A 468 22.90 9.10 -7.15
N THR A 469 23.06 7.88 -7.65
CA THR A 469 21.95 6.96 -7.92
C THR A 469 21.29 6.50 -6.62
N ALA A 470 22.06 6.24 -5.56
CA ALA A 470 21.52 5.91 -4.24
C ALA A 470 20.69 7.06 -3.66
N ILE A 471 21.20 8.30 -3.74
CA ILE A 471 20.49 9.51 -3.32
C ILE A 471 19.19 9.67 -4.11
N GLU A 472 19.24 9.49 -5.42
CA GLU A 472 18.06 9.57 -6.29
C GLU A 472 17.03 8.51 -5.92
N SER A 473 17.47 7.28 -5.62
CA SER A 473 16.63 6.19 -5.16
C SER A 473 15.94 6.51 -3.82
N ILE A 474 16.64 7.10 -2.85
CA ILE A 474 16.02 7.56 -1.60
C ILE A 474 14.98 8.65 -1.92
N GLU A 475 15.32 9.63 -2.76
CA GLU A 475 14.41 10.70 -3.16
C GLU A 475 13.16 10.16 -3.89
N ASN A 476 13.32 9.12 -4.72
CA ASN A 476 12.22 8.41 -5.39
C ASN A 476 11.30 7.73 -4.36
N TRP A 477 11.85 7.17 -3.28
CA TRP A 477 11.04 6.61 -2.20
C TRP A 477 10.22 7.68 -1.47
N ILE A 478 10.84 8.80 -1.13
CA ILE A 478 10.16 9.91 -0.43
C ILE A 478 9.00 10.45 -1.31
N GLU A 479 9.28 10.78 -2.57
CA GLU A 479 8.27 11.31 -3.50
C GLU A 479 7.22 10.25 -3.89
N GLY A 480 7.67 9.04 -4.19
CA GLY A 480 6.81 7.93 -4.59
C GLY A 480 5.83 7.51 -3.50
N HIS A 481 6.24 7.53 -2.23
CA HIS A 481 5.36 7.31 -1.09
C HIS A 481 4.26 8.39 -1.01
N VAL A 482 4.60 9.66 -1.22
CA VAL A 482 3.60 10.74 -1.20
C VAL A 482 2.62 10.63 -2.37
N ILE A 483 3.12 10.30 -3.56
CA ILE A 483 2.28 10.05 -4.73
C ILE A 483 1.32 8.89 -4.46
N TRP A 484 1.83 7.79 -3.93
CA TRP A 484 1.04 6.62 -3.59
C TRP A 484 -0.07 6.96 -2.59
N GLU A 485 0.26 7.63 -1.49
CA GLU A 485 -0.71 8.04 -0.48
C GLU A 485 -1.79 8.95 -1.08
N VAL A 486 -1.40 10.03 -1.75
CA VAL A 486 -2.34 11.05 -2.28
C VAL A 486 -3.19 10.52 -3.43
N LEU A 487 -2.64 9.64 -4.28
CA LEU A 487 -3.35 9.09 -5.44
C LEU A 487 -4.04 7.76 -5.17
N SER A 488 -3.91 7.20 -3.96
CA SER A 488 -4.73 6.07 -3.51
C SER A 488 -6.17 6.55 -3.19
N VAL A 489 -6.90 6.98 -4.23
CA VAL A 489 -8.21 7.67 -4.20
C VAL A 489 -9.29 6.93 -3.38
N GLU A 490 -9.13 5.62 -3.18
CA GLU A 490 -10.06 4.73 -2.45
C GLU A 490 -9.32 3.86 -1.42
N GLY A 491 -8.06 4.22 -1.10
CA GLY A 491 -7.07 3.40 -0.42
C GLY A 491 -7.14 3.34 1.11
N ARG A 492 -5.97 3.10 1.74
CA ARG A 492 -5.78 3.02 3.20
C ARG A 492 -6.35 4.24 3.94
N HIS A 493 -6.39 5.39 3.26
CA HIS A 493 -6.90 6.68 3.74
C HIS A 493 -7.98 7.23 2.77
N PRO A 494 -9.24 6.77 2.84
CA PRO A 494 -10.24 6.91 1.77
C PRO A 494 -10.81 8.33 1.52
N LYS A 495 -10.11 9.40 1.91
CA LYS A 495 -10.63 10.79 1.86
C LYS A 495 -9.73 11.81 1.16
N LEU A 496 -8.61 11.37 0.57
CA LEU A 496 -7.53 12.29 0.18
C LEU A 496 -7.80 13.18 -1.04
N LEU A 497 -8.71 12.78 -1.95
CA LEU A 497 -9.09 13.59 -3.10
C LEU A 497 -10.49 14.19 -2.91
N ASP A 498 -10.54 15.53 -2.87
CA ASP A 498 -11.80 16.29 -2.93
C ASP A 498 -12.59 15.79 -4.15
N THR A 499 -13.83 15.37 -3.93
CA THR A 499 -14.76 14.94 -4.99
C THR A 499 -14.90 16.00 -6.09
N ARG A 500 -14.60 17.27 -5.82
CA ARG A 500 -14.54 18.34 -6.84
C ARG A 500 -13.41 18.17 -7.85
N LEU A 501 -12.28 17.57 -7.48
CA LEU A 501 -11.25 17.16 -8.46
C LEU A 501 -11.70 15.96 -9.29
N LYS A 502 -12.74 15.21 -8.90
CA LYS A 502 -13.37 14.24 -9.81
C LYS A 502 -14.28 14.95 -10.83
N GLU A 503 -14.94 16.03 -10.45
CA GLU A 503 -15.88 16.77 -11.31
C GLU A 503 -15.20 17.66 -12.37
N THR A 504 -13.96 18.11 -12.15
CA THR A 504 -13.21 18.86 -13.18
C THR A 504 -12.59 17.97 -14.27
N PHE A 505 -12.69 16.64 -14.14
CA PHE A 505 -11.96 15.67 -14.97
C PHE A 505 -12.85 14.67 -15.72
N VAL A 506 -14.16 14.63 -15.43
CA VAL A 506 -15.18 13.94 -16.24
C VAL A 506 -15.88 14.98 -17.10
#